data_AF-A0A7C1E9V2-F1
#
_entry.id   AF-A0A7C1E9V2-F1
#
_cell.length_a   1.000
_cell.length_b   1.000
_cell.length_c   1.000
_cell.angle_alpha   90.00
_cell.angle_beta   90.00
_cell.angle_gamma   90.00
#
_symmetry.space_group_name_H-M   'P 1'
#
loop_
_entity.id
_entity.type
_entity.pdbx_description
1 polymer ?
#
loop_
_entity_poly.entity_id
_entity_poly.type
_entity_poly.pdbx_seq_one_letter_code
_entity_poly.pdbx_strand_id
1 'polypeptide(L)'
;MRGARLTEARNAAFEEYLEGEGIEHVPSRKGNPQTNGKLERLWLEYDRHRWRFDSLDAFLTGYSNRIHGALDFHEGETPEEAFLRRAPPEAILGRFLTEDKWYD
;
A
#
# COMPACT_ATOMS: atom_id res chain seq x y z
N MET A 1 -7.38 -34.04 0.90
CA MET A 1 -8.16 -33.48 2.03
C MET A 1 -7.33 -32.65 3.05
N ARG A 2 -6.02 -32.42 2.87
CA ARG A 2 -5.19 -31.60 3.79
C ARG A 2 -5.07 -30.11 3.41
N GLY A 3 -5.32 -29.75 2.14
CA GLY A 3 -5.17 -28.38 1.66
C GLY A 3 -6.27 -27.41 2.09
N ALA A 4 -7.52 -27.87 2.24
CA ALA A 4 -8.65 -26.98 2.55
C ALA A 4 -8.61 -26.41 3.97
N ARG A 5 -8.24 -27.22 4.97
CA ARG A 5 -8.19 -26.83 6.38
C ARG A 5 -7.10 -25.80 6.71
N LEU A 6 -6.01 -25.77 5.95
CA LEU A 6 -4.95 -24.77 6.13
C LEU A 6 -5.35 -23.39 5.58
N THR A 7 -6.13 -23.37 4.51
CA THR A 7 -6.61 -22.12 3.90
C THR A 7 -7.68 -21.44 4.75
N GLU A 8 -8.61 -22.21 5.31
CA GLU A 8 -9.66 -21.69 6.20
C GLU A 8 -9.06 -21.07 7.49
N ALA A 9 -8.09 -21.73 8.11
CA ALA A 9 -7.41 -21.21 9.30
C ALA A 9 -6.61 -19.92 9.02
N ARG A 10 -6.05 -19.78 7.81
CA ARG A 10 -5.26 -18.60 7.43
C ARG A 10 -6.12 -17.39 7.09
N ASN A 11 -7.34 -17.62 6.60
CA ASN A 11 -8.32 -16.55 6.41
C ASN A 11 -8.82 -16.02 7.76
N ALA A 12 -9.08 -16.92 8.72
CA ALA A 12 -9.51 -16.54 10.07
C ALA A 12 -8.49 -15.64 10.80
N ALA A 13 -7.20 -15.99 10.79
CA ALA A 13 -6.18 -15.16 11.46
C ALA A 13 -6.00 -13.77 10.83
N PHE A 14 -6.18 -13.65 9.52
CA PHE A 14 -6.13 -12.35 8.84
C PHE A 14 -7.38 -11.52 9.14
N GLU A 15 -8.56 -12.14 9.10
CA GLU A 15 -9.84 -11.50 9.45
C GLU A 15 -9.84 -11.02 10.90
N GLU A 16 -9.41 -11.85 11.85
CA GLU A 16 -9.26 -11.50 13.27
C GLU A 16 -8.32 -10.29 13.46
N TYR A 17 -7.21 -10.23 12.72
CA TYR A 17 -6.31 -9.09 12.77
C TYR A 17 -6.98 -7.82 12.25
N LEU A 18 -7.67 -7.88 11.11
CA LEU A 18 -8.35 -6.71 10.56
C LEU A 18 -9.45 -6.21 11.50
N GLU A 19 -10.20 -7.11 12.13
CA GLU A 19 -11.18 -6.75 13.15
C GLU A 19 -10.52 -6.09 14.37
N GLY A 20 -9.41 -6.65 14.86
CA GLY A 20 -8.65 -6.10 15.98
C GLY A 20 -8.09 -4.69 15.72
N GLU A 21 -7.68 -4.41 14.49
CA GLU A 21 -7.18 -3.10 14.05
C GLU A 21 -8.29 -2.15 13.56
N GLY A 22 -9.55 -2.61 13.50
CA GLY A 22 -10.66 -1.82 12.97
C GLY A 22 -10.57 -1.53 11.48
N ILE A 23 -9.91 -2.39 10.69
CA ILE A 23 -9.71 -2.23 9.26
C ILE A 23 -10.84 -2.92 8.48
N GLU A 24 -11.55 -2.17 7.64
CA GLU A 24 -12.54 -2.72 6.72
C GLU A 24 -11.87 -3.40 5.52
N HIS A 25 -12.03 -4.72 5.41
CA HIS A 25 -11.54 -5.47 4.25
C HIS A 25 -12.48 -5.28 3.04
N VAL A 26 -11.96 -4.68 1.96
CA VAL A 26 -12.71 -4.54 0.70
C VAL A 26 -12.14 -5.50 -0.36
N PRO A 27 -12.66 -6.73 -0.49
CA PRO A 27 -12.13 -7.70 -1.44
C PRO A 27 -12.50 -7.36 -2.89
N SER A 28 -11.55 -7.57 -3.80
CA SER A 28 -11.79 -7.46 -5.24
C SER A 28 -12.75 -8.55 -5.72
N ARG A 29 -13.73 -8.18 -6.56
CA ARG A 29 -14.66 -9.16 -7.15
C ARG A 29 -13.90 -10.08 -8.11
N LYS A 30 -14.28 -11.37 -8.12
CA LYS A 30 -13.78 -12.34 -9.09
C LYS A 30 -14.05 -11.84 -10.51
N GLY A 31 -13.02 -11.77 -11.34
CA GLY A 31 -13.13 -11.31 -12.74
C GLY A 31 -13.20 -9.80 -12.92
N ASN A 32 -12.97 -9.00 -11.87
CA ASN A 32 -12.86 -7.54 -11.99
C ASN A 32 -11.42 -7.06 -11.67
N PRO A 33 -10.46 -7.22 -12.60
CA PRO A 33 -9.07 -6.81 -12.40
C PRO A 33 -8.92 -5.30 -12.20
N GLN A 34 -9.92 -4.50 -12.58
CA GLN A 34 -9.87 -3.05 -12.47
C GLN A 34 -9.75 -2.56 -11.02
N THR A 35 -10.23 -3.34 -10.03
CA THR A 35 -10.04 -3.03 -8.60
C THR A 35 -8.58 -3.14 -8.17
N ASN A 36 -7.80 -4.04 -8.80
CA ASN A 36 -6.38 -4.24 -8.50
C ASN A 36 -5.44 -3.44 -9.42
N GLY A 37 -5.99 -2.65 -10.36
CA GLY A 37 -5.22 -2.02 -11.43
C GLY A 37 -4.09 -1.09 -10.96
N LYS A 38 -4.21 -0.47 -9.78
CA LYS A 38 -3.11 0.31 -9.18
C LYS A 38 -1.92 -0.56 -8.80
N LEU A 39 -2.19 -1.69 -8.15
CA LEU A 39 -1.16 -2.64 -7.73
C LEU A 39 -0.54 -3.34 -8.95
N GLU A 40 -1.35 -3.76 -9.92
CA GLU A 40 -0.86 -4.32 -11.18
C GLU A 40 0.04 -3.32 -11.94
N ARG A 41 -0.34 -2.04 -11.98
CA ARG A 41 0.47 -0.98 -12.60
C ARG A 41 1.79 -0.78 -11.87
N LEU A 42 1.79 -0.80 -10.54
CA LEU A 42 3.00 -0.69 -9.72
C LEU A 42 3.94 -1.86 -10.00
N TRP A 43 3.43 -3.10 -10.00
CA TRP A 43 4.24 -4.28 -10.31
C TRP A 43 4.81 -4.24 -11.73
N LEU A 44 4.04 -3.80 -12.72
CA LEU A 44 4.55 -3.60 -14.07
C LEU A 44 5.67 -2.53 -14.13
N GLU A 45 5.59 -1.46 -13.32
CA GLU A 45 6.67 -0.49 -13.23
C GLU A 45 7.91 -1.07 -12.55
N TYR A 46 7.70 -1.83 -11.47
CA TYR A 46 8.74 -2.56 -10.76
C TYR A 46 9.48 -3.51 -11.70
N ASP A 47 8.79 -4.40 -12.40
CA ASP A 47 9.43 -5.39 -13.29
C ASP A 47 10.26 -4.72 -14.40
N ARG A 48 9.81 -3.57 -14.90
CA ARG A 48 10.54 -2.81 -15.95
C ARG A 48 11.78 -2.09 -15.44
N HIS A 49 11.83 -1.72 -14.16
CA HIS A 49 12.86 -0.82 -13.64
C HIS A 49 13.67 -1.37 -12.48
N ARG A 50 13.28 -2.50 -11.88
CA ARG A 50 13.92 -3.09 -10.69
C ARG A 50 15.41 -3.30 -10.85
N TRP A 51 15.88 -3.64 -12.05
CA TRP A 51 17.30 -3.83 -12.34
C TRP A 51 18.15 -2.56 -12.15
N ARG A 52 17.54 -1.37 -12.08
CA ARG A 52 18.22 -0.08 -11.84
C ARG A 52 18.44 0.23 -10.35
N PHE A 53 17.90 -0.58 -9.45
CA PHE A 53 17.91 -0.32 -8.01
C PHE A 53 18.58 -1.46 -7.25
N ASP A 54 19.26 -1.14 -6.16
CA ASP A 54 19.95 -2.16 -5.35
C ASP A 54 18.97 -2.96 -4.48
N SER A 55 17.85 -2.34 -4.07
CA SER A 55 16.83 -2.94 -3.22
C SER A 55 15.41 -2.55 -3.62
N LEU A 56 14.42 -3.26 -3.04
CA LEU A 56 13.02 -2.88 -3.15
C LEU A 56 12.79 -1.50 -2.53
N ASP A 57 13.39 -1.22 -1.37
CA ASP A 57 13.26 0.08 -0.69
C ASP A 57 13.79 1.23 -1.57
N ALA A 58 14.95 1.05 -2.20
CA ALA A 58 15.50 2.04 -3.12
C ALA A 58 14.57 2.32 -4.31
N PHE A 59 13.93 1.27 -4.85
CA PHE A 59 12.90 1.44 -5.88
C PHE A 59 11.68 2.19 -5.34
N LEU A 60 11.16 1.83 -4.18
CA LEU A 60 9.98 2.45 -3.58
C LEU A 60 10.24 3.92 -3.25
N THR A 61 11.38 4.25 -2.63
CA THR A 61 11.78 5.63 -2.34
C THR A 61 11.88 6.44 -3.64
N GLY A 62 12.52 5.90 -4.68
CA GLY A 62 12.63 6.57 -5.98
C GLY A 62 11.27 6.75 -6.67
N TYR A 63 10.39 5.75 -6.61
CA TYR A 63 9.04 5.82 -7.18
C TYR A 63 8.17 6.84 -6.45
N SER A 64 8.19 6.84 -5.11
CA SER A 64 7.37 7.71 -4.26
C SER A 64 7.76 9.19 -4.36
N ASN A 65 9.02 9.49 -4.67
CA ASN A 65 9.55 10.86 -4.78
C ASN A 65 9.59 11.39 -6.23
N ARG A 66 9.12 10.60 -7.20
CA ARG A 66 9.11 11.01 -8.62
C ARG A 66 7.85 11.79 -8.95
N ILE A 67 8.01 12.93 -9.64
CA ILE A 67 6.89 13.68 -10.24
C ILE A 67 6.07 12.76 -11.15
N HIS A 68 4.76 12.67 -10.91
CA HIS A 68 3.90 11.75 -11.65
C HIS A 68 2.84 12.49 -12.46
N GLY A 69 2.84 12.33 -13.79
CA GLY A 69 1.90 13.05 -14.68
C GLY A 69 0.42 12.67 -14.55
N ALA A 70 0.07 11.72 -13.67
CA ALA A 70 -1.31 11.37 -13.34
C ALA A 70 -1.80 12.04 -12.04
N LEU A 71 -0.90 12.76 -11.36
CA LEU A 71 -1.14 13.58 -10.18
C LEU A 71 -1.16 15.05 -10.61
N ASP A 72 -1.06 15.99 -9.67
CA ASP A 72 -0.92 17.40 -10.01
C ASP A 72 0.44 17.69 -10.69
N PHE A 73 0.47 17.52 -12.01
CA PHE A 73 1.67 17.71 -12.81
C PHE A 73 2.14 19.17 -12.84
N HIS A 74 1.22 20.13 -12.70
CA HIS A 74 1.56 21.55 -12.73
C HIS A 74 2.37 21.95 -11.49
N GLU A 75 2.01 21.40 -10.34
CA GLU A 75 2.73 21.58 -9.08
C GLU A 75 3.88 20.56 -8.90
N GLY A 76 4.09 19.67 -9.86
CA GLY A 76 5.14 18.65 -9.78
C GLY A 76 4.89 17.59 -8.71
N GLU A 77 3.63 17.29 -8.40
CA GLU A 77 3.24 16.42 -7.29
C GLU A 77 3.80 14.99 -7.44
N THR A 78 4.37 14.52 -6.33
CA THR A 78 4.87 13.15 -6.15
C THR A 78 3.81 12.25 -5.49
N PRO A 79 3.90 10.92 -5.64
CA PRO A 79 3.00 10.00 -4.93
C PRO A 79 2.98 10.18 -3.41
N GLU A 80 4.12 10.51 -2.78
CA GLU A 80 4.21 10.78 -1.35
C GLU A 80 3.42 12.02 -0.93
N GLU A 81 3.59 13.13 -1.67
CA GLU A 81 2.84 14.37 -1.42
C GLU A 81 1.33 14.16 -1.66
N ALA A 82 0.96 13.45 -2.72
CA ALA A 82 -0.43 13.11 -2.99
C ALA A 82 -1.04 12.23 -1.89
N PHE A 83 -0.25 11.33 -1.30
CA PHE A 83 -0.69 10.53 -0.15
C PHE A 83 -0.93 11.43 1.06
N LEU A 84 0.03 12.27 1.44
CA LEU A 84 -0.09 13.17 2.60
C LEU A 84 -1.25 14.15 2.44
N ARG A 85 -1.43 14.73 1.25
CA ARG A 85 -2.54 15.66 0.95
C ARG A 85 -3.92 14.99 1.04
N ARG A 86 -4.02 13.70 0.70
CA ARG A 86 -5.29 12.94 0.72
C ARG A 86 -5.54 12.23 2.04
N ALA A 87 -4.52 12.10 2.89
CA ALA A 87 -4.66 11.46 4.18
C ALA A 87 -5.59 12.29 5.07
N PRO A 88 -6.52 11.65 5.80
CA PRO A 88 -7.33 12.35 6.78
C PRO A 88 -6.41 12.96 7.86
N PRO A 89 -6.66 14.19 8.33
CA PRO A 89 -5.83 14.84 9.36
C PRO A 89 -5.62 13.98 10.61
N GLU A 90 -6.61 13.17 10.97
CA GLU A 90 -6.55 12.23 12.09
C GLU A 90 -5.48 11.16 11.89
N ALA A 91 -5.22 10.72 10.66
CA ALA A 91 -4.14 9.77 10.36
C ALA A 91 -2.76 10.42 10.45
N ILE A 92 -2.65 11.71 10.09
CA ILE A 92 -1.40 12.47 10.21
C ILE A 92 -1.10 12.76 11.69
N LEU A 93 -2.10 13.27 12.43
CA LEU A 93 -1.99 13.57 13.85
C LEU A 93 -1.83 12.29 14.69
N GLY A 94 -2.55 11.23 14.38
CA GLY A 94 -2.41 9.94 15.05
C GLY A 94 -0.99 9.40 14.92
N ARG A 95 -0.36 9.49 13.74
CA ARG A 95 1.06 9.14 13.56
C ARG A 95 1.97 10.03 14.40
N PHE A 96 1.79 11.35 14.35
CA PHE A 96 2.56 12.29 15.17
C PHE A 96 2.48 11.98 16.68
N LEU A 97 1.31 11.59 17.18
CA LEU A 97 1.10 11.27 18.60
C LEU A 97 1.54 9.85 19.00
N THR A 98 1.84 8.98 18.04
CA THR A 98 2.22 7.56 18.28
C THR A 98 3.67 7.25 17.97
N GLU A 99 4.42 8.15 17.33
CA GLU A 99 5.85 7.95 17.03
C GLU A 99 6.75 7.80 18.27
N ASP A 100 6.27 8.12 19.48
CA ASP A 100 6.99 7.84 20.74
C ASP A 100 6.99 6.35 21.14
N LYS A 101 6.28 5.46 20.42
CA LYS A 101 6.11 4.04 20.83
C LYS A 101 6.98 3.02 20.08
N TRP A 102 7.90 3.47 19.22
CA TRP A 102 8.78 2.57 18.45
C TRP A 102 10.21 2.44 19.00
N TYR A 103 10.48 3.00 20.18
CA TYR A 103 11.67 2.72 20.97
C TYR A 103 11.28 2.13 22.34
N ASP A 104 10.94 0.85 22.34
CA ASP A 104 11.01 -0.04 23.51
C ASP A 104 11.41 -1.46 23.04
#